data_AF-A0A0G0SHI7-F1
#
_entry.id   AF-A0A0G0SHI7-F1
#
_cell.length_a   1.000
_cell.length_b   1.000
_cell.length_c   1.000
_cell.angle_alpha   90.00
_cell.angle_beta   90.00
_cell.angle_gamma   90.00
#
_symmetry.space_group_name_H-M   'P 1'
#
loop_
_entity.id
_entity.type
_entity.pdbx_description
1 polymer ?
#
loop_
_entity_poly.entity_id
_entity_poly.type
_entity_poly.pdbx_seq_one_letter_code
_entity_poly.pdbx_strand_id
1 'polypeptide(L)'
;LITSLLESTDKYANTASVYGAFLKKLKKTAQNSLILKPAQLIINDQEHEVFNEDINKISEKIQGDILYLDPPYNHRQYATNYHLLETIAKYDNPKIYGKTGLRDYQKEKSLYCSRSQVKKAFKDLILKAKAKYIFLSYNNEGLMTLDDIKEIMSLRGKYNNFTKDYNRFKADKTENRNYKADKTVEYLHYVVCA
;
A
#
# COMPACT_ATOMS: atom_id res chain seq x y z
N LEU A 1 -9.05 -20.12 6.00
CA LEU A 1 -7.79 -20.79 6.44
C LEU A 1 -6.56 -19.93 6.16
N ILE A 2 -6.31 -19.51 4.91
CA ILE A 2 -5.13 -18.71 4.53
C ILE A 2 -5.06 -17.38 5.32
N THR A 3 -6.17 -16.65 5.43
CA THR A 3 -6.25 -15.40 6.24
C THR A 3 -5.79 -15.64 7.69
N SER A 4 -6.35 -16.67 8.35
CA SER A 4 -5.97 -17.06 9.71
C SER A 4 -4.48 -17.38 9.83
N LEU A 5 -3.89 -18.03 8.82
CA LEU A 5 -2.47 -18.35 8.79
C LEU A 5 -1.63 -17.08 8.65
N LEU A 6 -1.95 -16.18 7.71
CA LEU A 6 -1.22 -14.93 7.50
C LEU A 6 -1.24 -14.05 8.76
N GLU A 7 -2.42 -13.83 9.34
CA GLU A 7 -2.56 -13.06 10.59
C GLU A 7 -1.83 -13.70 11.77
N SER A 8 -1.84 -15.02 11.85
CA SER A 8 -1.12 -15.73 12.91
C SER A 8 0.38 -15.62 12.68
N THR A 9 0.89 -15.89 11.49
CA THR A 9 2.33 -15.80 11.16
C THR A 9 2.91 -14.44 11.50
N ASP A 10 2.20 -13.35 11.19
CA ASP A 10 2.69 -11.99 11.45
C ASP A 10 2.94 -11.72 12.94
N LYS A 11 2.10 -12.28 13.83
CA LYS A 11 2.26 -12.14 15.29
C LYS A 11 3.56 -12.79 15.82
N TYR A 12 4.09 -13.77 15.11
CA TYR A 12 5.32 -14.49 15.47
C TYR A 12 6.50 -14.10 14.57
N ALA A 13 6.33 -13.13 13.66
CA ALA A 13 7.37 -12.72 12.74
C ALA A 13 8.57 -12.07 13.46
N ASN A 14 9.78 -12.52 13.12
CA ASN A 14 11.02 -11.96 13.63
C ASN A 14 11.54 -10.79 12.77
N THR A 15 10.68 -9.81 12.50
CA THR A 15 10.93 -8.70 11.56
C THR A 15 10.72 -7.34 12.23
N ALA A 16 11.18 -6.24 11.62
CA ALA A 16 10.89 -4.88 12.08
C ALA A 16 9.78 -4.26 11.22
N SER A 17 8.57 -4.82 11.35
CA SER A 17 7.34 -4.47 10.61
C SER A 17 7.24 -5.01 9.18
N VAL A 18 8.35 -5.07 8.43
CA VAL A 18 8.36 -5.63 7.07
C VAL A 18 9.28 -6.84 6.95
N TYR A 19 8.99 -7.73 6.01
CA TYR A 19 9.68 -9.00 5.77
C TYR A 19 10.92 -8.87 4.88
N GLY A 20 11.23 -7.66 4.40
CA GLY A 20 12.45 -7.39 3.63
C GLY A 20 13.75 -7.59 4.42
N ALA A 21 13.67 -7.76 5.76
CA ALA A 21 14.78 -8.14 6.63
C ALA A 21 14.26 -8.81 7.90
N PHE A 22 15.14 -9.52 8.61
CA PHE A 22 14.84 -10.13 9.91
C PHE A 22 15.89 -9.75 10.96
N LEU A 23 15.50 -9.85 12.23
CA LEU A 23 16.37 -9.51 13.36
C LEU A 23 17.39 -10.63 13.62
N LYS A 24 18.64 -10.26 13.92
CA LYS A 24 19.69 -11.24 14.27
C LYS A 24 19.37 -12.04 15.52
N LYS A 25 18.68 -11.42 16.49
CA LYS A 25 18.17 -12.07 17.70
C LYS A 25 16.68 -12.26 17.55
N LEU A 26 16.18 -13.45 17.89
CA LEU A 26 14.75 -13.74 17.84
C LEU A 26 13.99 -12.89 18.86
N LYS A 27 12.92 -12.23 18.44
CA LYS A 27 11.94 -11.64 19.37
C LYS A 27 11.37 -12.72 20.29
N LYS A 28 10.95 -12.31 21.49
CA LYS A 28 10.25 -13.19 22.42
C LYS A 28 9.01 -13.84 21.80
N THR A 29 8.24 -13.07 21.02
CA THR A 29 7.05 -13.58 20.32
C THR A 29 7.39 -14.66 19.30
N ALA A 30 8.49 -14.50 18.57
CA ALA A 30 8.95 -15.46 17.55
C ALA A 30 9.47 -16.79 18.14
N GLN A 31 9.71 -16.85 19.45
CA GLN A 31 10.17 -18.05 20.15
C GLN A 31 9.01 -18.89 20.71
N ASN A 32 7.80 -18.34 20.71
CA ASN A 32 6.62 -19.05 21.20
C ASN A 32 6.13 -20.07 20.17
N SER A 33 5.45 -21.12 20.63
CA SER A 33 4.73 -22.03 19.73
C SER A 33 3.64 -21.27 18.97
N LEU A 34 3.58 -21.48 17.65
CA LEU A 34 2.55 -20.89 16.79
C LEU A 34 1.17 -21.40 17.21
N ILE A 35 0.27 -20.48 17.57
CA ILE A 35 -1.13 -20.76 17.83
C ILE A 35 -1.94 -20.16 16.69
N LEU A 36 -2.55 -21.01 15.88
CA LEU A 36 -3.46 -20.58 14.82
C LEU A 36 -4.78 -20.15 15.43
N LYS A 37 -5.18 -18.91 15.17
CA LYS A 37 -6.49 -18.39 15.56
C LYS A 37 -7.34 -18.14 14.30
N PRO A 38 -8.63 -18.48 14.30
CA PRO A 38 -9.53 -18.10 13.22
C PRO A 38 -9.53 -16.58 13.01
N ALA A 39 -9.43 -16.13 11.76
CA ALA A 39 -9.62 -14.73 11.41
C ALA A 39 -11.03 -14.28 11.80
N GLN A 40 -11.16 -13.07 12.34
CA GLN A 40 -12.46 -12.49 12.66
C GLN A 40 -13.12 -11.99 11.39
N LEU A 41 -14.35 -12.42 11.15
CA LEU A 41 -15.12 -12.02 9.98
C LEU A 41 -16.25 -11.08 10.42
N ILE A 42 -16.44 -10.01 9.67
CA ILE A 42 -17.63 -9.16 9.78
C ILE A 42 -18.66 -9.76 8.82
N ILE A 43 -19.69 -10.38 9.36
CA ILE A 43 -20.76 -11.01 8.57
C ILE A 43 -21.86 -9.97 8.36
N ASN A 44 -22.27 -9.81 7.09
CA ASN A 44 -23.43 -9.03 6.70
C ASN A 44 -24.09 -9.69 5.48
N ASP A 45 -25.30 -9.25 5.16
CA ASP A 45 -26.10 -9.78 4.06
C ASP A 45 -25.90 -8.98 2.75
N GLN A 46 -24.79 -8.25 2.63
CA GLN A 46 -24.46 -7.49 1.43
C GLN A 46 -23.56 -8.31 0.51
N GLU A 47 -23.68 -8.08 -0.79
CA GLU A 47 -22.79 -8.67 -1.79
C GLU A 47 -21.47 -7.88 -1.85
N HIS A 48 -20.36 -8.62 -1.99
CA HIS A 48 -19.02 -8.04 -2.09
C HIS A 48 -18.25 -8.70 -3.23
N GLU A 49 -17.60 -7.89 -4.07
CA GLU A 49 -16.69 -8.35 -5.11
C GLU A 49 -15.25 -7.98 -4.73
N VAL A 50 -14.34 -8.94 -4.85
CA VAL A 50 -12.92 -8.76 -4.52
C VAL A 50 -12.08 -9.17 -5.72
N PHE A 51 -11.15 -8.30 -6.12
CA PHE A 51 -10.30 -8.51 -7.29
C PHE A 51 -8.82 -8.50 -6.88
N ASN A 52 -8.06 -9.45 -7.41
CA ASN A 52 -6.59 -9.44 -7.40
C ASN A 52 -6.11 -9.14 -8.83
N GLU A 53 -6.20 -7.88 -9.25
CA GLU A 53 -5.81 -7.43 -10.59
C GLU A 53 -5.17 -6.02 -10.50
N ASP A 54 -4.50 -5.60 -11.57
CA ASP A 54 -4.01 -4.23 -11.72
C ASP A 54 -5.18 -3.24 -11.69
N ILE A 55 -5.10 -2.24 -10.80
CA ILE A 55 -6.14 -1.23 -10.60
C ILE A 55 -6.43 -0.44 -11.88
N ASN A 56 -5.42 -0.21 -12.73
CA ASN A 56 -5.58 0.48 -14.01
C ASN A 56 -6.38 -0.33 -15.03
N LYS A 57 -6.47 -1.66 -14.86
CA LYS A 57 -7.26 -2.55 -15.71
C LYS A 57 -8.68 -2.76 -15.18
N ILE A 58 -8.82 -2.94 -13.86
CA ILE A 58 -10.12 -3.22 -13.25
C ILE A 58 -11.02 -1.99 -13.22
N SER A 59 -10.45 -0.77 -13.12
CA SER A 59 -11.21 0.49 -13.05
C SER A 59 -12.10 0.75 -14.27
N GLU A 60 -11.81 0.13 -15.41
CA GLU A 60 -12.65 0.19 -16.61
C GLU A 60 -13.86 -0.76 -16.54
N LYS A 61 -13.77 -1.83 -15.74
CA LYS A 61 -14.76 -2.91 -15.65
C LYS A 61 -15.75 -2.71 -14.52
N ILE A 62 -15.37 -1.98 -13.48
CA ILE A 62 -16.19 -1.72 -12.29
C ILE A 62 -16.74 -0.30 -12.29
N GLN A 63 -17.87 -0.09 -11.61
CA GLN A 63 -18.48 1.21 -11.41
C GLN A 63 -18.98 1.36 -9.98
N GLY A 64 -19.07 2.59 -9.48
CA GLY A 64 -19.62 2.86 -8.16
C GLY A 64 -19.85 4.34 -7.92
N ASP A 65 -20.46 4.68 -6.80
CA ASP A 65 -20.62 6.09 -6.44
C ASP A 65 -19.30 6.68 -5.95
N ILE A 66 -18.53 5.91 -5.18
CA ILE A 66 -17.30 6.35 -4.51
C ILE A 66 -16.14 5.43 -4.88
N LEU A 67 -15.04 6.02 -5.35
CA LEU A 67 -13.74 5.37 -5.48
C LEU A 67 -12.79 5.96 -4.42
N TYR A 68 -12.31 5.12 -3.50
CA TYR A 68 -11.30 5.52 -2.52
C TYR A 68 -9.94 4.90 -2.88
N LEU A 69 -8.91 5.73 -2.96
CA LEU A 69 -7.56 5.35 -3.36
C LEU A 69 -6.57 5.63 -2.23
N ASP A 70 -5.75 4.62 -1.90
CA ASP A 70 -4.61 4.72 -0.99
C ASP A 70 -3.38 4.03 -1.61
N PRO A 71 -2.80 4.60 -2.68
CA PRO A 71 -1.71 3.97 -3.40
C PRO A 71 -0.38 4.12 -2.65
N PRO A 72 0.64 3.30 -2.99
CA PRO A 72 1.99 3.50 -2.49
C PRO A 72 2.48 4.94 -2.72
N TYR A 73 2.99 5.57 -1.65
CA TYR A 73 3.52 6.94 -1.71
C TYR A 73 5.05 7.00 -1.81
N ASN A 74 5.75 5.86 -1.74
CA ASN A 74 7.22 5.83 -1.79
C ASN A 74 7.75 4.74 -2.74
N HIS A 75 9.06 4.76 -2.94
CA HIS A 75 9.76 3.87 -3.88
C HIS A 75 9.85 2.41 -3.45
N ARG A 76 9.45 2.07 -2.22
CA ARG A 76 9.60 0.71 -1.71
C ARG A 76 8.53 -0.18 -2.33
N GLN A 77 9.00 -1.24 -2.98
CA GLN A 77 8.12 -2.24 -3.57
C GLN A 77 7.55 -3.13 -2.46
N TYR A 78 6.23 -3.26 -2.41
CA TYR A 78 5.57 -4.17 -1.47
C TYR A 78 5.99 -5.62 -1.72
N ALA A 79 6.20 -6.00 -2.98
CA ALA A 79 6.61 -7.34 -3.36
C ALA A 79 7.90 -7.80 -2.67
N THR A 80 8.85 -6.90 -2.40
CA THR A 80 10.07 -7.24 -1.64
C THR A 80 9.84 -7.18 -0.13
N ASN A 81 8.98 -6.28 0.35
CA ASN A 81 8.73 -6.10 1.78
C ASN A 81 7.80 -7.16 2.37
N TYR A 82 7.01 -7.85 1.57
CA TYR A 82 6.03 -8.83 2.02
C TYR A 82 6.17 -10.17 1.27
N HIS A 83 7.34 -10.41 0.67
CA HIS A 83 7.60 -11.59 -0.16
C HIS A 83 7.33 -12.92 0.53
N LEU A 84 7.51 -13.00 1.86
CA LEU A 84 7.25 -14.22 2.62
C LEU A 84 5.76 -14.47 2.78
N LEU A 85 4.97 -13.42 3.08
CA LEU A 85 3.51 -13.51 3.13
C LEU A 85 2.93 -13.86 1.77
N GLU A 86 3.50 -13.32 0.69
CA GLU A 86 3.14 -13.67 -0.69
C GLU A 86 3.37 -15.16 -0.98
N THR A 87 4.49 -15.74 -0.56
CA THR A 87 4.75 -17.18 -0.69
C THR A 87 3.77 -18.02 0.12
N ILE A 88 3.40 -17.60 1.33
CA ILE A 88 2.37 -18.29 2.12
C ILE A 88 1.02 -18.23 1.40
N ALA A 89 0.65 -17.06 0.87
CA ALA A 89 -0.63 -16.86 0.18
C ALA A 89 -0.73 -17.64 -1.13
N LYS A 90 0.35 -17.67 -1.93
CA LYS A 90 0.44 -18.45 -3.17
C LYS A 90 0.59 -19.95 -2.93
N TYR A 91 1.03 -20.34 -1.74
CA TYR A 91 1.34 -21.72 -1.36
C TYR A 91 2.25 -22.42 -2.40
N ASP A 92 3.25 -21.68 -2.88
CA ASP A 92 4.20 -22.16 -3.89
C ASP A 92 5.62 -22.33 -3.31
N ASN A 93 6.54 -22.81 -4.13
CA ASN A 93 7.93 -23.05 -3.76
C ASN A 93 8.88 -22.29 -4.71
N PRO A 94 8.99 -20.97 -4.59
CA PRO A 94 9.78 -20.16 -5.52
C PRO A 94 11.28 -20.42 -5.32
N LYS A 95 12.06 -20.24 -6.39
CA LYS A 95 13.51 -20.09 -6.25
C LYS A 95 13.78 -18.80 -5.49
N ILE A 96 14.50 -18.91 -4.37
CA ILE A 96 14.86 -17.77 -3.52
C ILE A 96 16.34 -17.41 -3.66
N TYR A 97 16.66 -16.15 -3.38
CA TYR A 97 18.03 -15.65 -3.40
C TYR A 97 18.32 -14.66 -2.26
N GLY A 98 19.61 -14.49 -1.98
CA GLY A 98 20.09 -13.58 -0.95
C GLY A 98 19.81 -14.05 0.48
N LYS A 99 20.31 -13.28 1.44
CA LYS A 99 20.24 -13.64 2.87
C LYS A 99 18.81 -13.65 3.43
N THR A 100 17.93 -12.85 2.83
CA THR A 100 16.53 -12.69 3.26
C THR A 100 15.58 -13.65 2.55
N GLY A 101 16.05 -14.43 1.56
CA GLY A 101 15.23 -15.40 0.84
C GLY A 101 14.19 -14.76 -0.09
N LEU A 102 14.58 -13.69 -0.79
CA LEU A 102 13.70 -13.02 -1.75
C LEU A 102 13.37 -13.97 -2.91
N ARG A 103 12.11 -13.97 -3.33
CA ARG A 103 11.65 -14.59 -4.58
C ARG A 103 11.77 -13.62 -5.75
N ASP A 104 11.73 -14.11 -6.98
CA ASP A 104 11.54 -13.22 -8.14
C ASP A 104 10.22 -12.44 -8.00
N TYR A 105 10.30 -11.14 -8.20
CA TYR A 105 9.22 -10.17 -8.00
C TYR A 105 9.10 -9.17 -9.16
N GLN A 106 9.82 -9.37 -10.27
CA GLN A 106 9.87 -8.38 -11.36
C GLN A 106 8.48 -8.10 -11.95
N LYS A 107 7.60 -9.10 -11.98
CA LYS A 107 6.24 -8.99 -12.52
C LYS A 107 5.28 -8.27 -11.56
N GLU A 108 5.63 -8.25 -10.27
CA GLU A 108 4.86 -7.70 -9.16
C GLU A 108 5.27 -6.26 -8.82
N LYS A 109 6.18 -5.66 -9.60
CA LYS A 109 6.57 -4.25 -9.42
C LYS A 109 5.40 -3.34 -9.73
N SER A 110 5.08 -2.46 -8.78
CA SER A 110 4.04 -1.45 -8.97
C SER A 110 4.59 -0.21 -9.68
N LEU A 111 3.86 0.26 -10.69
CA LEU A 111 4.12 1.56 -11.33
C LEU A 111 3.95 2.73 -10.34
N TYR A 112 3.12 2.56 -9.31
CA TYR A 112 2.91 3.56 -8.26
C TYR A 112 4.12 3.72 -7.32
N CYS A 113 5.04 2.76 -7.29
CA CYS A 113 6.31 2.87 -6.58
C CYS A 113 7.44 3.47 -7.46
N SER A 114 7.14 3.88 -8.70
CA SER A 114 8.13 4.45 -9.63
C SER A 114 7.86 5.92 -9.88
N ARG A 115 8.80 6.80 -9.48
CA ARG A 115 8.65 8.26 -9.67
C ARG A 115 8.50 8.68 -11.12
N SER A 116 9.11 7.94 -12.06
CA SER A 116 8.99 8.23 -13.49
C SER A 116 7.67 7.75 -14.09
N GLN A 117 6.96 6.80 -13.45
CA GLN A 117 5.73 6.20 -14.00
C GLN A 117 4.46 6.58 -13.21
N VAL A 118 4.57 6.95 -11.94
CA VAL A 118 3.44 7.16 -11.02
C VAL A 118 2.43 8.16 -11.55
N LYS A 119 2.88 9.30 -12.09
CA LYS A 119 1.98 10.33 -12.64
C LYS A 119 1.18 9.80 -13.84
N LYS A 120 1.84 9.03 -14.72
CA LYS A 120 1.20 8.44 -15.90
C LYS A 120 0.18 7.38 -15.50
N ALA A 121 0.55 6.47 -14.58
CA ALA A 121 -0.33 5.43 -14.08
C ALA A 121 -1.54 6.03 -13.33
N PHE A 122 -1.31 7.03 -12.48
CA PHE A 122 -2.38 7.72 -11.76
C PHE A 122 -3.33 8.47 -12.71
N LYS A 123 -2.80 9.19 -13.70
CA LYS A 123 -3.62 9.86 -14.72
C LYS A 123 -4.48 8.89 -15.50
N ASP A 124 -3.91 7.76 -15.93
CA ASP A 124 -4.65 6.70 -16.62
C ASP A 124 -5.81 6.17 -15.75
N LEU A 125 -5.55 5.88 -14.48
CA LEU A 125 -6.57 5.40 -13.54
C LEU A 125 -7.71 6.43 -13.37
N ILE A 126 -7.37 7.68 -13.09
CA ILE A 126 -8.35 8.75 -12.85
C ILE A 126 -9.25 8.95 -14.08
N LEU A 127 -8.67 8.93 -15.28
CA LEU A 127 -9.44 9.12 -16.51
C LEU A 127 -10.39 7.94 -16.81
N LYS A 128 -10.02 6.72 -16.43
CA LYS A 128 -10.80 5.50 -16.68
C LYS A 128 -11.82 5.18 -15.60
N ALA A 129 -11.60 5.67 -14.38
CA ALA A 129 -12.47 5.40 -13.25
C ALA A 129 -13.92 5.84 -13.51
N LYS A 130 -14.84 4.88 -13.36
CA LYS A 130 -16.29 5.08 -13.43
C LYS A 130 -16.86 5.31 -12.03
N ALA A 131 -16.61 6.49 -11.48
CA ALA A 131 -17.13 6.90 -10.18
C ALA A 131 -17.70 8.32 -10.20
N LYS A 132 -18.65 8.60 -9.30
CA LYS A 132 -19.19 9.97 -9.10
C LYS A 132 -18.27 10.81 -8.22
N TYR A 133 -17.62 10.18 -7.25
CA TYR A 133 -16.65 10.79 -6.35
C TYR A 133 -15.38 9.96 -6.31
N ILE A 134 -14.23 10.60 -6.47
CA ILE A 134 -12.93 9.95 -6.30
C ILE A 134 -12.20 10.62 -5.15
N PHE A 135 -11.79 9.83 -4.16
CA PHE A 135 -10.98 10.24 -3.02
C PHE A 135 -9.59 9.62 -3.14
N LEU A 136 -8.57 10.40 -2.78
CA LEU A 136 -7.20 9.94 -2.68
C LEU A 136 -6.61 10.36 -1.32
N SER A 137 -6.15 9.36 -0.57
CA SER A 137 -5.30 9.54 0.60
C SER A 137 -3.84 9.63 0.14
N TYR A 138 -3.17 10.74 0.43
CA TYR A 138 -1.75 10.94 0.06
C TYR A 138 -1.09 12.01 0.93
N ASN A 139 0.22 11.91 1.15
CA ASN A 139 0.97 12.91 1.93
C ASN A 139 1.94 13.73 1.07
N ASN A 140 2.45 14.83 1.65
CA ASN A 140 3.42 15.70 0.98
C ASN A 140 4.81 15.08 0.76
N GLU A 141 5.11 13.91 1.34
CA GLU A 141 6.38 13.19 1.11
C GLU A 141 6.28 12.17 -0.02
N GLY A 142 5.12 12.11 -0.70
CA GLY A 142 4.83 11.17 -1.75
C GLY A 142 5.61 11.40 -3.06
N LEU A 143 5.48 10.46 -4.00
CA LEU A 143 6.11 10.55 -5.32
C LEU A 143 5.44 11.57 -6.25
N MET A 144 4.15 11.85 -6.03
CA MET A 144 3.39 12.90 -6.71
C MET A 144 3.27 14.12 -5.79
N THR A 145 3.43 15.33 -6.35
CA THR A 145 3.21 16.56 -5.58
C THR A 145 1.72 16.87 -5.45
N LEU A 146 1.37 17.80 -4.54
CA LEU A 146 0.03 18.37 -4.44
C LEU A 146 -0.48 18.90 -5.79
N ASP A 147 0.40 19.58 -6.54
CA ASP A 147 0.09 20.15 -7.85
C ASP A 147 -0.15 19.06 -8.90
N ASP A 148 0.67 17.99 -8.91
CA ASP A 148 0.48 16.85 -9.80
C ASP A 148 -0.90 16.20 -9.59
N ILE A 149 -1.26 15.98 -8.33
CA ILE A 149 -2.54 15.37 -7.96
C ILE A 149 -3.70 16.29 -8.32
N LYS A 150 -3.60 17.59 -8.00
CA LYS A 150 -4.60 18.59 -8.34
C LYS A 150 -4.80 18.66 -9.86
N GLU A 151 -3.73 18.73 -10.65
CA GLU A 151 -3.79 18.76 -12.10
C GLU A 151 -4.54 17.53 -12.64
N ILE A 152 -4.11 16.33 -12.23
CA ILE A 152 -4.66 15.07 -12.74
C ILE A 152 -6.11 14.86 -12.32
N MET A 153 -6.44 15.07 -11.04
CA MET A 153 -7.81 14.86 -10.55
C MET A 153 -8.79 15.88 -11.13
N SER A 154 -8.36 17.12 -11.38
CA SER A 154 -9.21 18.15 -11.99
C SER A 154 -9.65 17.80 -13.41
N LEU A 155 -8.96 16.89 -14.10
CA LEU A 155 -9.37 16.40 -15.42
C LEU A 155 -10.72 15.66 -15.40
N ARG A 156 -11.18 15.23 -14.21
CA ARG A 156 -12.46 14.52 -14.07
C ARG A 156 -13.58 15.36 -13.49
N GLY A 157 -13.31 16.58 -13.03
CA GLY A 157 -14.35 17.46 -12.48
C GLY A 157 -13.84 18.41 -11.41
N LYS A 158 -14.70 18.77 -10.46
CA LYS A 158 -14.39 19.78 -9.44
C LYS A 158 -13.52 19.20 -8.32
N TYR A 159 -12.24 19.55 -8.34
CA TYR A 159 -11.25 19.13 -7.35
C TYR A 159 -11.27 20.01 -6.09
N ASN A 160 -11.02 19.39 -4.94
CA ASN A 160 -10.64 20.06 -3.70
C ASN A 160 -9.89 19.07 -2.77
N ASN A 161 -9.43 19.51 -1.60
CA ASN A 161 -8.78 18.63 -0.63
C ASN A 161 -9.05 19.09 0.82
N PHE A 162 -8.96 18.14 1.74
CA PHE A 162 -8.84 18.39 3.18
C PHE A 162 -7.41 18.11 3.62
N THR A 163 -6.90 18.87 4.58
CA THR A 163 -5.56 18.67 5.16
C THR A 163 -5.65 18.35 6.65
N LYS A 164 -4.71 17.52 7.11
CA LYS A 164 -4.48 17.29 8.53
C LYS A 164 -2.99 17.23 8.81
N ASP A 165 -2.54 18.09 9.73
CA ASP A 165 -1.14 18.11 10.16
C ASP A 165 -0.85 16.93 11.09
N TYR A 166 0.24 16.19 10.80
CA TYR A 166 0.79 15.18 11.69
C TYR A 166 2.26 15.48 12.03
N ASN A 167 2.65 15.13 13.25
CA ASN A 167 4.07 15.12 13.63
C ASN A 167 4.78 14.00 12.88
N ARG A 168 5.90 14.32 12.21
CA ARG A 168 6.65 13.36 11.39
C ARG A 168 7.10 12.16 12.24
N PHE A 169 6.87 10.95 11.73
CA PHE A 169 7.38 9.73 12.36
C PHE A 169 8.91 9.69 12.28
N LYS A 170 9.60 9.84 13.43
CA LYS A 170 11.06 9.77 13.55
C LYS A 170 11.46 8.36 14.00
N ALA A 171 12.00 7.56 13.09
CA ALA A 171 12.46 6.20 13.40
C ALA A 171 13.83 6.16 14.11
N ASP A 172 14.62 7.24 14.02
CA ASP A 172 15.98 7.34 14.57
C ASP A 172 16.18 8.65 15.36
N LYS A 173 17.06 8.62 16.36
CA LYS A 173 17.55 9.83 17.06
C LYS A 173 18.26 10.76 16.07
N THR A 174 18.07 12.05 16.27
CA THR A 174 18.43 13.20 15.40
C THR A 174 19.91 13.31 14.98
N GLU A 175 20.82 12.50 15.53
CA GLU A 175 22.26 12.63 15.28
C GLU A 175 22.73 12.12 13.91
N ASN A 176 21.95 11.30 13.20
CA ASN A 176 22.42 10.62 11.98
C ASN A 176 21.82 11.10 10.65
N ARG A 177 20.84 12.02 10.63
CA ARG A 177 20.26 12.58 9.39
C ARG A 177 19.74 14.00 9.59
N ASN A 178 20.18 14.93 8.73
CA ASN A 178 19.58 16.26 8.61
C ASN A 178 18.18 16.14 8.00
N TYR A 179 17.14 16.22 8.85
CA TYR A 179 15.75 16.24 8.41
C TYR A 179 15.39 17.64 7.89
N LYS A 180 14.92 17.72 6.63
CA LYS A 180 14.57 19.00 5.98
C LYS A 180 13.22 19.62 6.40
N ALA A 181 12.38 18.89 7.16
CA ALA A 181 11.07 19.37 7.61
C ALA A 181 10.56 18.60 8.83
N ASP A 182 9.93 19.31 9.78
CA ASP A 182 9.44 18.82 11.08
C ASP A 182 8.01 18.27 11.06
N LYS A 183 7.26 18.47 9.97
CA LYS A 183 5.85 18.09 9.85
C LYS A 183 5.59 17.33 8.54
N THR A 184 4.73 16.31 8.62
CA THR A 184 4.17 15.62 7.46
C THR A 184 2.70 16.05 7.36
N VAL A 185 2.27 16.49 6.18
CA VAL A 185 0.88 16.90 5.95
C VAL A 185 0.21 15.76 5.23
N GLU A 186 -0.86 15.23 5.84
CA GLU A 186 -1.74 14.24 5.22
C GLU A 186 -2.85 14.99 4.49
N TYR A 187 -3.11 14.59 3.25
CA TYR A 187 -4.17 15.12 2.41
C TYR A 187 -5.21 14.04 2.14
N LEU A 188 -6.47 14.43 2.27
CA LEU A 188 -7.58 13.73 1.63
C LEU A 188 -8.03 14.57 0.44
N HIS A 189 -7.53 14.22 -0.74
CA HIS A 189 -7.92 14.82 -2.00
C HIS A 189 -9.27 14.26 -2.43
N TYR A 190 -10.10 15.08 -3.08
CA TYR A 190 -11.33 14.60 -3.70
C TYR A 190 -11.67 15.34 -4.99
N VAL A 191 -12.38 14.65 -5.88
CA VAL A 191 -13.01 15.24 -7.06
C VAL A 191 -14.47 14.79 -7.15
N VAL A 192 -15.36 15.74 -7.41
CA VAL A 192 -16.73 15.47 -7.84
C VAL A 192 -16.71 15.37 -9.36
N CYS A 193 -16.97 14.17 -9.89
CA CYS A 193 -16.87 13.90 -11.30
C CYS A 193 -18.01 14.52 -12.10
N ALA A 194 -17.70 15.04 -13.29
CA ALA A 194 -18.65 15.54 -14.27
C ALA A 194 -19.12 14.43 -15.21
#